data_AF-A0A8J6TRH3-F1
#
_entry.id   AF-A0A8J6TRH3-F1
#
_cell.length_a   1.000
_cell.length_b   1.000
_cell.length_c   1.000
_cell.angle_alpha   90.00
_cell.angle_beta   90.00
_cell.angle_gamma   90.00
#
_symmetry.space_group_name_H-M   'P 1'
#
loop_
_entity.id
_entity.type
_entity.pdbx_description
1 polymer ?
#
loop_
_entity_poly.entity_id
_entity_poly.type
_entity_poly.pdbx_seq_one_letter_code
_entity_poly.pdbx_strand_id
1 'polypeptide(L)' 'MDSLEILEDRLKKLEEKIRQAKLQLPAHSVKPTVMITLLDLEDERDVIQEQINSIKNKDQ' A
#
# COMPACT_ATOMS: atom_id res chain seq x y z
N MET A 1 -12.24 -1.99 -14.62
CA MET A 1 -11.90 -0.93 -13.66
C MET A 1 -12.58 -1.30 -12.38
N ASP A 2 -11.82 -1.46 -11.29
CA ASP A 2 -12.39 -1.66 -9.97
C ASP A 2 -13.19 -0.40 -9.58
N SER A 3 -14.27 -0.56 -8.81
CA SER A 3 -14.99 0.59 -8.27
C SER A 3 -14.14 1.33 -7.24
N LEU A 4 -14.46 2.59 -6.98
CA LEU A 4 -13.78 3.38 -5.95
C LEU A 4 -13.80 2.67 -4.59
N GLU A 5 -14.94 2.08 -4.21
CA GLU A 5 -15.10 1.31 -2.97
C GLU A 5 -14.15 0.10 -2.90
N ILE A 6 -13.98 -0.63 -4.01
CA ILE A 6 -13.05 -1.76 -4.08
C ILE A 6 -11.60 -1.28 -3.91
N LEU A 7 -11.24 -0.16 -4.55
CA LEU A 7 -9.89 0.39 -4.44
C LEU A 7 -9.59 0.90 -3.02
N GLU A 8 -10.56 1.54 -2.36
CA GLU A 8 -10.42 2.00 -0.97
C GLU A 8 -10.29 0.82 0.01
N ASP A 9 -11.05 -0.26 -0.16
CA ASP A 9 -10.90 -1.48 0.64
C ASP A 9 -9.53 -2.16 0.40
N ARG A 10 -9.08 -2.24 -0.86
CA ARG A 10 -7.74 -2.75 -1.21
C ARG A 10 -6.64 -1.90 -0.57
N LEU A 11 -6.74 -0.58 -0.63
CA LEU A 11 -5.80 0.35 -0.02
C LEU A 11 -5.70 0.10 1.49
N LYS A 12 -6.84 0.02 2.18
CA LYS A 12 -6.89 -0.23 3.63
C LYS A 12 -6.23 -1.56 4.02
N LYS A 13 -6.48 -2.63 3.25
CA LYS A 13 -5.85 -3.94 3.48
C LYS A 13 -4.34 -3.89 3.28
N LEU A 14 -3.87 -3.11 2.30
CA LEU A 14 -2.46 -2.97 1.99
C LEU A 14 -1.73 -2.16 3.06
N GLU A 15 -2.32 -1.06 3.53
CA GLU A 15 -1.79 -0.27 4.65
C GLU A 15 -1.63 -1.10 5.92
N GLU A 16 -2.59 -1.98 6.21
CA GLU A 16 -2.47 -2.89 7.35
C GLU A 16 -1.33 -3.90 7.16
N LYS A 17 -1.14 -4.45 5.96
CA LYS A 17 0.01 -5.34 5.67
C LYS A 17 1.35 -4.62 5.85
N ILE A 18 1.47 -3.39 5.35
CA ILE A 18 2.66 -2.53 5.51
C ILE A 18 2.94 -2.30 6.99
N ARG A 19 1.91 -1.98 7.78
CA ARG A 19 2.02 -1.78 9.23
C ARG A 19 2.54 -3.03 9.93
N GLN A 20 1.98 -4.20 9.61
CA GLN A 20 2.41 -5.48 10.18
C GLN A 20 3.85 -5.83 9.77
N ALA A 21 4.23 -5.58 8.52
CA ALA A 21 5.59 -5.80 8.04
C ALA A 21 6.59 -4.87 8.76
N LYS A 22 6.24 -3.60 8.97
CA LYS A 22 7.06 -2.64 9.73
C LYS A 22 7.25 -3.05 11.19
N LEU A 23 6.22 -3.63 11.83
CA LEU A 23 6.33 -4.14 13.21
C LEU A 23 7.27 -5.34 13.33
N GLN A 24 7.46 -6.11 12.26
CA GLN A 24 8.37 -7.25 12.23
C GLN A 24 9.83 -6.86 11.92
N LEU A 25 10.09 -5.58 11.62
CA LEU A 25 11.45 -5.11 11.36
C LEU A 25 12.26 -5.08 12.68
N PRO A 26 13.41 -5.77 12.74
CA PRO A 26 14.28 -5.69 13.90
C PRO A 26 14.88 -4.28 14.02
N ALA A 27 14.82 -3.69 15.22
CA ALA A 27 15.30 -2.32 15.50
C ALA A 27 16.78 -2.09 15.16
N HIS A 28 17.58 -3.16 15.04
CA HIS A 28 19.03 -3.08 14.82
C HIS A 28 19.51 -3.81 13.56
N SER A 29 18.62 -4.45 12.80
CA SER A 29 19.00 -5.14 11.57
C SER A 29 17.79 -5.39 10.68
N VAL A 30 17.60 -4.53 9.69
CA VAL A 30 16.60 -4.78 8.66
C VAL A 30 17.17 -5.81 7.69
N LYS A 31 16.54 -6.99 7.63
CA LYS A 31 16.89 -7.99 6.62
C LYS A 31 16.52 -7.46 5.23
N PRO A 32 17.42 -7.53 4.21
CA PRO A 32 17.14 -7.03 2.86
C PRO A 32 15.84 -7.56 2.26
N THR A 33 15.50 -8.83 2.50
CA THR A 33 14.25 -9.44 2.03
C THR A 33 13.01 -8.76 2.61
N VAL A 34 13.03 -8.37 3.88
CA VAL A 34 11.90 -7.69 4.52
C VAL A 34 11.77 -6.26 4.00
N MET A 35 12.90 -5.59 3.73
CA MET A 35 12.88 -4.28 3.08
C MET A 35 12.30 -4.35 1.67
N ILE A 36 12.72 -5.32 0.85
CA ILE A 36 12.19 -5.50 -0.51
C ILE A 36 10.68 -5.73 -0.47
N THR A 37 10.21 -6.66 0.38
CA THR A 37 8.75 -6.88 0.54
C THR A 37 8.02 -5.61 0.99
N LEU A 38 8.63 -4.80 1.86
CA LEU A 38 8.02 -3.56 2.30
C LEU A 38 7.92 -2.54 1.16
N LEU A 39 8.99 -2.39 0.37
CA LEU A 39 9.03 -1.49 -0.78
C LEU A 39 8.01 -1.91 -1.84
N ASP A 40 7.91 -3.21 -2.15
CA ASP A 40 6.91 -3.73 -3.10
C ASP A 40 5.46 -3.39 -2.65
N LEU A 41 5.19 -3.48 -1.34
CA LEU A 41 3.88 -3.12 -0.78
C LEU A 41 3.65 -1.61 -0.83
N GLU A 42 4.67 -0.79 -0.60
CA GLU A 42 4.59 0.68 -0.67
C GLU A 42 4.36 1.15 -2.11
N ASP A 43 5.03 0.53 -3.09
CA ASP A 43 4.80 0.79 -4.52
C ASP A 43 3.38 0.41 -4.95
N GLU A 44 2.85 -0.75 -4.52
CA GLU A 44 1.46 -1.15 -4.80
C GLU A 44 0.46 -0.14 -4.19
N ARG A 45 0.77 0.39 -3.00
CA ARG A 45 -0.07 1.38 -2.30
C ARG A 45 -0.15 2.67 -3.11
N ASP A 46 0.99 3.13 -3.61
CA ASP A 46 1.07 4.36 -4.40
C ASP A 46 0.25 4.23 -5.69
N VAL A 47 0.34 3.10 -6.39
CA VAL A 47 -0.48 2.83 -7.59
C VAL A 47 -1.98 2.87 -7.29
N ILE A 48 -2.43 2.23 -6.21
CA ILE A 48 -3.85 2.22 -5.83
C ILE A 48 -4.31 3.65 -5.45
N GLN A 49 -3.47 4.40 -4.74
CA GLN A 49 -3.76 5.77 -4.35
C GLN A 49 -3.90 6.69 -5.58
N GLU A 50 -3.03 6.53 -6.58
CA GLU A 50 -3.12 7.26 -7.86
C GLU A 50 -4.41 6.93 -8.62
N GLN A 51 -4.84 5.66 -8.61
CA GLN A 51 -6.10 5.24 -9.22
C GLN A 51 -7.31 5.87 -8.52
N ILE A 52 -7.32 5.87 -7.19
CA ILE A 52 -8.37 6.54 -6.39
C ILE A 52 -8.41 8.04 -6.70
N ASN A 53 -7.26 8.71 -6.70
CA ASN A 53 -7.16 10.14 -6.98
C ASN A 53 -7.64 10.46 -8.40
N SER A 54 -7.29 9.61 -9.37
CA SER A 54 -7.73 9.77 -10.76
C SER A 54 -9.24 9.60 -10.94
N ILE A 55 -9.88 8.74 -10.14
CA ILE A 55 -11.35 8.59 -10.15
C ILE A 55 -11.99 9.81 -9.49
N LYS A 56 -11.56 10.17 -8.28
CA LYS A 56 -12.09 11.33 -7.54
C LYS A 56 -11.96 12.64 -8.31
N ASN A 57 -10.84 12.85 -9.02
CA ASN A 57 -10.61 14.05 -9.83
C ASN A 57 -11.39 14.05 -11.16
N LYS A 58 -11.86 12.90 -11.65
CA LYS A 58 -12.76 12.83 -12.83
C LYS A 58 -14.22 13.09 -12.47
N ASP A 59 -14.57 12.91 -11.20
CA ASP A 59 -15.90 13.15 -10.66
C ASP A 59 -16.09 14.58 -10.10
N GLN A 60 -15.05 15.43 -10.19
CA GLN A 60 -15.10 16.88 -9.89
C GLN A 60 -15.25 17.72 -11.17
#